data_AF-A0A934ZER3-F1
#
_entry.id   AF-A0A934ZER3-F1
#
_cell.length_a   1.000
_cell.length_b   1.000
_cell.length_c   1.000
_cell.angle_alpha   90.00
_cell.angle_beta   90.00
_cell.angle_gamma   90.00
#
_symmetry.space_group_name_H-M   'P 1'
#
loop_
_entity.id
_entity.type
_entity.pdbx_description
1 polymer ?
#
loop_
_entity_poly.entity_id
_entity_poly.type
_entity_poly.pdbx_seq_one_letter_code
_entity_poly.pdbx_strand_id
1 'polypeptide(L)'
;MFEPYGAPHAIQHRVGDKIHVVTVRFSIAKKEARSGHNAGGEEHGKHAKNNIGVSVIRASRELELQTGWCNGYDPRDRWWGVEVDFPPALDEVFGVPNNKQGARALAEFAALDLDQIAGREGYASEQALIEAWNEEHDPRLILVKVKQLINSNLGVIRAAIKSQHARSEKKRRHEDANSAESRGKTVAEQRDALRATSG
;
A
#
# COMPACT_ATOMS: atom_id res chain seq x y z
N MET A 1 11.25 8.38 -9.22
CA MET A 1 9.93 8.76 -8.66
C MET A 1 9.66 8.04 -7.34
N PHE A 2 9.98 6.76 -7.24
CA PHE A 2 9.89 5.98 -6.00
C PHE A 2 11.26 5.81 -5.34
N GLU A 3 11.24 5.46 -4.06
CA GLU A 3 12.38 5.08 -3.25
C GLU A 3 12.04 3.84 -2.40
N PRO A 4 13.03 3.00 -2.04
CA PRO A 4 12.80 1.87 -1.15
C PRO A 4 12.22 2.32 0.19
N TYR A 5 11.22 1.58 0.68
CA TYR A 5 10.65 1.78 2.00
C TYR A 5 11.12 0.67 2.94
N GLY A 6 12.19 0.94 3.67
CA GLY A 6 12.85 -0.05 4.53
C GLY A 6 13.70 -1.06 3.75
N ALA A 7 14.19 -2.07 4.47
CA ALA A 7 14.97 -3.16 3.88
C ALA A 7 14.05 -4.21 3.20
N PRO A 8 14.55 -4.94 2.20
CA PRO A 8 13.87 -6.13 1.68
C PRO A 8 13.60 -7.15 2.78
N HIS A 9 12.42 -7.74 2.78
CA HIS A 9 12.02 -8.77 3.74
C HIS A 9 12.17 -10.14 3.09
N ALA A 10 13.06 -10.99 3.62
CA ALA A 10 13.23 -12.35 3.16
C ALA A 10 12.43 -13.31 4.05
N ILE A 11 11.46 -14.02 3.47
CA ILE A 11 10.67 -15.04 4.13
C ILE A 11 11.20 -16.40 3.66
N GLN A 12 11.77 -17.17 4.59
CA GLN A 12 12.20 -18.53 4.34
C GLN A 12 11.03 -19.49 4.58
N HIS A 13 10.81 -20.41 3.63
CA HIS A 13 9.82 -21.46 3.79
C HIS A 13 10.35 -22.78 3.24
N ARG A 14 10.04 -23.87 3.94
CA ARG A 14 10.43 -25.22 3.53
C ARG A 14 9.35 -25.79 2.63
N VAL A 15 9.75 -26.34 1.49
CA VAL A 15 8.90 -27.14 0.59
C VAL A 15 9.64 -28.44 0.29
N GLY A 16 9.10 -29.56 0.77
CA GLY A 16 9.84 -30.83 0.84
C GLY A 16 11.13 -30.67 1.64
N ASP A 17 12.25 -31.14 1.11
CA ASP A 17 13.57 -31.05 1.77
C ASP A 17 14.33 -29.74 1.51
N LYS A 18 13.74 -28.80 0.75
CA LYS A 18 14.43 -27.56 0.33
C LYS A 18 13.84 -26.33 0.99
N ILE A 19 14.72 -25.39 1.34
CA ILE A 19 14.33 -24.06 1.80
C ILE A 19 14.33 -23.13 0.60
N HIS A 20 13.22 -22.43 0.41
CA HIS A 20 13.03 -21.40 -0.60
C HIS A 20 12.86 -20.04 0.07
N VAL A 21 13.29 -18.99 -0.62
CA VAL A 21 13.21 -17.62 -0.13
C VAL A 21 12.22 -16.85 -1.00
N VAL A 22 11.23 -16.23 -0.36
CA VAL A 22 10.38 -15.21 -0.96
C VAL A 22 10.87 -13.85 -0.47
N THR A 23 11.18 -12.94 -1.39
CA THR A 23 11.61 -11.58 -1.05
C THR A 23 10.49 -10.60 -1.30
N VAL A 24 10.10 -9.85 -0.28
CA VAL A 24 9.10 -8.78 -0.39
C VAL A 24 9.79 -7.44 -0.26
N ARG A 25 9.62 -6.57 -1.25
CA ARG A 25 10.18 -5.22 -1.29
C ARG A 25 9.06 -4.20 -1.27
N PHE A 26 9.25 -3.15 -0.51
CA PHE A 26 8.31 -2.05 -0.42
C PHE A 26 8.95 -0.80 -1.01
N SER A 27 8.16 0.02 -1.68
CA SER A 27 8.55 1.31 -2.20
C SER A 27 7.50 2.36 -1.93
N ILE A 28 7.93 3.60 -1.78
CA ILE A 28 7.08 4.76 -1.60
C ILE A 28 7.48 5.84 -2.60
N ALA A 29 6.52 6.59 -3.12
CA ALA A 29 6.83 7.75 -3.93
C ALA A 29 7.59 8.80 -3.09
N LYS A 30 8.68 9.32 -3.65
CA LYS A 30 9.50 10.36 -3.03
C LYS A 30 8.63 11.52 -2.58
N LYS A 31 9.03 12.18 -1.49
CA LYS A 31 8.26 13.27 -0.89
C LYS A 31 7.89 14.33 -1.92
N GLU A 32 8.81 14.73 -2.80
CA GLU A 32 8.57 15.78 -3.79
C GLU A 32 7.50 15.36 -4.82
N ALA A 33 7.48 14.09 -5.24
CA ALA A 33 6.57 13.59 -6.27
C ALA A 33 5.09 13.61 -5.84
N ARG A 34 4.84 13.57 -4.53
CA ARG A 34 3.50 13.55 -3.93
C ARG A 34 3.16 14.83 -3.15
N SER A 35 4.04 15.83 -3.23
CA SER A 35 3.81 17.18 -2.68
C SER A 35 3.24 18.11 -3.77
N GLY A 36 2.60 19.21 -3.36
CA GLY A 36 1.99 20.16 -4.29
C GLY A 36 0.46 20.11 -4.33
N HIS A 37 -0.16 21.06 -5.06
CA HIS A 37 -1.60 21.08 -5.24
C HIS A 37 -1.96 20.02 -6.30
N ASN A 38 -2.76 19.03 -5.94
CA ASN A 38 -3.21 17.98 -6.85
C ASN A 38 -2.08 17.22 -7.59
N ALA A 39 -1.06 16.74 -6.86
CA ALA A 39 0.04 15.94 -7.43
C ALA A 39 -0.43 14.69 -8.24
N GLY A 40 -1.65 14.22 -8.00
CA GLY A 40 -2.27 13.15 -8.78
C GLY A 40 -2.74 13.55 -10.18
N GLY A 41 -2.98 14.84 -10.41
CA GLY A 41 -3.39 15.38 -11.71
C GLY A 41 -2.21 15.69 -12.65
N GLU A 42 -0.99 15.73 -12.11
CA GLU A 42 0.25 15.88 -12.87
C GLU A 42 0.50 14.67 -13.78
N GLU A 43 1.31 14.84 -14.83
CA GLU A 43 1.62 13.76 -15.77
C GLU A 43 2.16 12.50 -15.07
N HIS A 44 3.08 12.69 -14.12
CA HIS A 44 3.61 11.59 -13.32
C HIS A 44 2.56 10.94 -12.43
N GLY A 45 1.63 11.71 -11.87
CA GLY A 45 0.53 11.21 -11.04
C GLY A 45 -0.48 10.40 -11.84
N LYS A 46 -0.80 10.83 -13.06
CA LYS A 46 -1.63 10.09 -14.02
C LYS A 46 -0.98 8.78 -14.44
N HIS A 47 0.33 8.80 -14.71
CA HIS A 47 1.08 7.60 -15.05
C HIS A 47 1.14 6.61 -13.86
N ALA A 48 1.37 7.12 -12.64
CA ALA A 48 1.38 6.30 -11.42
C ALA A 48 0.02 5.63 -11.16
N LYS A 49 -1.10 6.27 -11.53
CA LYS A 49 -2.45 5.69 -11.40
C LYS A 49 -2.62 4.36 -12.16
N ASN A 50 -1.90 4.16 -13.26
CA ASN A 50 -2.00 2.94 -14.07
C ASN A 50 -1.03 1.84 -13.61
N ASN A 51 -0.16 2.12 -12.64
CA ASN A 51 0.88 1.21 -12.17
C ASN A 51 0.80 1.08 -10.64
N ILE A 52 -0.38 0.70 -10.15
CA ILE A 52 -0.67 0.55 -8.71
C ILE A 52 -0.78 -0.91 -8.33
N GLY A 53 -0.22 -1.27 -7.17
CA GLY A 53 -0.43 -2.60 -6.58
C GLY A 53 0.85 -3.37 -6.29
N VAL A 54 0.72 -4.69 -6.35
CA VAL A 54 1.76 -5.65 -6.02
C VAL A 54 2.28 -6.29 -7.29
N SER A 55 3.54 -6.00 -7.63
CA SER A 55 4.27 -6.64 -8.71
C SER A 55 4.65 -8.06 -8.29
N VAL A 56 4.24 -9.04 -9.08
CA VAL A 56 4.53 -10.46 -8.85
C VAL A 56 5.72 -10.85 -9.72
N ILE A 57 6.87 -11.11 -9.10
CA ILE A 57 8.13 -11.39 -9.78
C ILE A 57 8.50 -12.86 -9.60
N ARG A 58 8.87 -13.50 -10.71
CA ARG A 58 9.35 -14.88 -10.75
C ARG A 58 10.55 -14.97 -11.66
N ALA A 59 11.66 -15.48 -11.13
CA ALA A 59 12.92 -15.64 -11.89
C ALA A 59 13.32 -14.33 -12.63
N SER A 60 13.31 -13.21 -11.90
CA SER A 60 13.65 -11.87 -12.42
C SER A 60 12.75 -11.36 -13.56
N ARG A 61 11.56 -11.92 -13.72
CA ARG A 61 10.53 -11.46 -14.66
C ARG A 61 9.24 -11.15 -13.90
N GLU A 62 8.64 -10.00 -14.19
CA GLU A 62 7.27 -9.70 -13.73
C GLU A 62 6.27 -10.59 -14.47
N LEU A 63 5.45 -11.31 -13.70
CA LEU A 63 4.35 -12.12 -14.20
C LEU A 63 3.09 -11.29 -14.41
N GLU A 64 2.76 -10.47 -13.41
CA GLU A 64 1.59 -9.59 -13.42
C GLU A 64 1.71 -8.50 -12.34
N LEU A 65 0.87 -7.47 -12.47
CA LEU A 65 0.63 -6.46 -11.45
C LEU A 65 -0.75 -6.71 -10.82
N GLN A 66 -0.76 -7.16 -9.56
CA GLN A 66 -2.00 -7.44 -8.83
C GLN A 66 -2.51 -6.22 -8.07
N THR A 67 -3.79 -5.89 -8.28
CA THR A 67 -4.45 -4.76 -7.60
C THR A 67 -5.27 -5.17 -6.38
N GLY A 68 -5.23 -6.44 -5.97
CA GLY A 68 -6.06 -6.96 -4.87
C GLY A 68 -5.80 -6.28 -3.51
N TRP A 69 -4.60 -5.75 -3.30
CA TRP A 69 -4.25 -4.93 -2.13
C TRP A 69 -4.63 -3.45 -2.25
N CYS A 70 -5.08 -3.00 -3.42
CA CYS A 70 -5.49 -1.62 -3.65
C CYS A 70 -6.94 -1.42 -3.20
N ASN A 71 -7.18 -0.33 -2.47
CA ASN A 71 -8.49 0.24 -2.27
C ASN A 71 -8.82 1.07 -3.51
N GLY A 72 -9.60 0.53 -4.45
CA GLY A 72 -9.82 1.10 -5.79
C GLY A 72 -10.35 2.54 -5.85
N TYR A 73 -10.75 3.11 -4.71
CA TYR A 73 -11.21 4.50 -4.58
C TYR A 73 -10.17 5.43 -3.92
N ASP A 74 -9.12 4.88 -3.31
CA ASP A 74 -8.13 5.67 -2.59
C ASP A 74 -7.04 6.20 -3.55
N PRO A 75 -7.02 7.51 -3.85
CA PRO A 75 -6.01 8.08 -4.74
C PRO A 75 -4.58 7.95 -4.18
N ARG A 76 -4.40 7.64 -2.90
CA ARG A 76 -3.08 7.44 -2.29
C ARG A 76 -2.42 6.13 -2.70
N ASP A 77 -3.18 5.18 -3.25
CA ASP A 77 -2.62 3.89 -3.66
C ASP A 77 -1.66 3.99 -4.84
N ARG A 78 -1.62 5.13 -5.52
CA ARG A 78 -0.59 5.44 -6.52
C ARG A 78 0.80 5.77 -5.97
N TRP A 79 0.93 5.95 -4.66
CA TRP A 79 2.16 6.44 -4.03
C TRP A 79 2.93 5.36 -3.27
N TRP A 80 2.55 4.10 -3.42
CA TRP A 80 3.29 2.96 -2.90
C TRP A 80 3.39 1.87 -3.96
N GLY A 81 4.37 1.00 -3.81
CA GLY A 81 4.52 -0.21 -4.61
C GLY A 81 5.03 -1.35 -3.73
N VAL A 82 4.62 -2.57 -4.04
CA VAL A 82 5.13 -3.79 -3.41
C VAL A 82 5.60 -4.72 -4.50
N GLU A 83 6.72 -5.40 -4.28
CA GLU A 83 7.19 -6.49 -5.14
C GLU A 83 7.26 -7.78 -4.31
N VAL A 84 6.72 -8.87 -4.84
CA VAL A 84 6.81 -10.22 -4.27
C VAL A 84 7.59 -11.08 -5.24
N ASP A 85 8.81 -11.44 -4.86
CA ASP A 85 9.78 -12.14 -5.70
C ASP A 85 10.03 -13.55 -5.15
N PHE A 86 9.79 -14.56 -5.97
CA PHE A 86 9.90 -15.97 -5.56
C PHE A 86 10.53 -16.86 -6.65
N PRO A 87 11.18 -17.98 -6.25
CA PRO A 87 11.79 -18.90 -7.20
C PRO A 87 10.74 -19.76 -7.91
N PRO A 88 11.05 -20.27 -9.12
CA PRO A 88 10.22 -21.24 -9.86
C PRO A 88 9.71 -22.45 -9.07
N ALA A 89 10.44 -22.85 -8.02
CA ALA A 89 10.06 -23.97 -7.16
C ALA A 89 8.77 -23.74 -6.38
N LEU A 90 8.31 -22.49 -6.26
CA LEU A 90 7.07 -22.14 -5.57
C LEU A 90 5.91 -21.90 -6.54
N ASP A 91 6.03 -22.26 -7.82
CA ASP A 91 4.98 -22.06 -8.83
C ASP A 91 3.64 -22.67 -8.44
N GLU A 92 3.65 -23.91 -7.97
CA GLU A 92 2.44 -24.60 -7.53
C GLU A 92 1.78 -23.88 -6.34
N VAL A 93 2.60 -23.49 -5.36
CA VAL A 93 2.15 -22.79 -4.15
C VAL A 93 1.55 -21.42 -4.49
N PHE A 94 2.19 -20.65 -5.38
CA PHE A 94 1.69 -19.35 -5.82
C PHE A 94 0.57 -19.46 -6.87
N GLY A 95 0.24 -20.66 -7.33
CA GLY A 95 -0.79 -20.90 -8.34
C GLY A 95 -0.41 -20.33 -9.70
N VAL A 96 0.86 -20.46 -10.10
CA VAL A 96 1.38 -20.04 -11.41
C VAL A 96 0.96 -21.08 -12.47
N PRO A 97 0.12 -20.70 -13.45
CA PRO A 97 -0.32 -21.62 -14.50
C PRO A 97 0.81 -21.97 -15.49
N ASN A 98 0.59 -23.00 -16.32
CA ASN A 98 1.60 -23.50 -17.27
C ASN A 98 2.09 -22.46 -18.30
N ASN A 99 1.23 -21.51 -18.71
CA ASN A 99 1.64 -20.39 -19.57
C ASN A 99 2.52 -19.36 -18.84
N LYS A 100 2.78 -19.56 -17.53
CA LYS A 100 3.58 -18.73 -16.65
C LYS A 100 3.11 -17.28 -16.64
N GLN A 101 1.80 -17.09 -16.67
CA GLN A 101 1.16 -15.78 -16.59
C GLN A 101 0.30 -15.73 -15.31
N GLY A 102 0.76 -14.95 -14.34
CA GLY A 102 0.08 -14.70 -13.07
C GLY A 102 0.38 -15.69 -11.94
N ALA A 103 -0.22 -15.42 -10.78
CA ALA A 103 -0.12 -16.15 -9.52
C ALA A 103 -1.50 -16.18 -8.84
N ARG A 104 -2.32 -17.17 -9.22
CA ARG A 104 -3.75 -17.22 -8.86
C ARG A 104 -3.98 -17.39 -7.37
N ALA A 105 -3.14 -18.17 -6.68
CA ALA A 105 -3.28 -18.37 -5.25
C ALA A 105 -2.95 -17.08 -4.49
N LEU A 106 -1.90 -16.36 -4.90
CA LEU A 106 -1.58 -15.06 -4.32
C LEU A 106 -2.71 -14.03 -4.57
N ALA A 107 -3.32 -14.05 -5.75
CA ALA A 107 -4.45 -13.18 -6.07
C ALA A 107 -5.68 -13.46 -5.19
N GLU A 108 -5.96 -14.73 -4.88
CA GLU A 108 -7.03 -15.10 -3.95
C GLU A 108 -6.73 -14.59 -2.54
N PHE A 109 -5.49 -14.77 -2.06
CA PHE A 109 -5.04 -14.25 -0.77
C PHE A 109 -5.08 -12.71 -0.72
N ALA A 110 -4.90 -12.04 -1.85
CA ALA A 110 -5.08 -10.59 -1.94
C ALA A 110 -6.54 -10.18 -1.70
N ALA A 111 -7.47 -10.93 -2.30
CA ALA A 111 -8.89 -10.58 -2.36
C ALA A 111 -9.69 -10.93 -1.10
N LEU A 112 -9.24 -11.92 -0.33
CA LEU A 112 -9.96 -12.45 0.82
C LEU A 112 -9.22 -12.18 2.13
N ASP A 113 -9.96 -11.98 3.21
CA ASP A 113 -9.40 -11.99 4.56
C ASP A 113 -9.06 -13.42 5.01
N LEU A 114 -8.12 -13.57 5.95
CA LEU A 114 -7.61 -14.88 6.37
C LEU A 114 -8.69 -15.76 7.01
N ASP A 115 -9.67 -15.18 7.71
CA ASP A 115 -10.83 -15.93 8.21
C ASP A 115 -11.72 -16.47 7.08
N GLN A 116 -11.84 -15.75 5.97
CA GLN A 116 -12.60 -16.26 4.81
C GLN A 116 -11.85 -17.41 4.13
N ILE A 117 -10.52 -17.32 4.05
CA ILE A 117 -9.66 -18.40 3.55
C ILE A 117 -9.76 -19.61 4.47
N ALA A 118 -9.66 -19.41 5.78
CA ALA A 118 -9.83 -20.47 6.78
C ALA A 118 -11.17 -21.19 6.61
N GLY A 119 -12.27 -20.43 6.49
CA GLY A 119 -13.60 -21.01 6.27
C GLY A 119 -13.72 -21.82 4.97
N ARG A 120 -13.07 -21.41 3.87
CA ARG A 120 -13.03 -22.17 2.62
C ARG A 120 -12.24 -23.47 2.72
N GLU A 121 -11.18 -23.44 3.52
CA GLU A 121 -10.32 -24.60 3.81
C GLU A 121 -10.91 -25.50 4.91
N GLY A 122 -12.08 -25.14 5.48
CA GLY A 122 -12.78 -25.96 6.48
C GLY A 122 -12.35 -25.72 7.93
N TYR A 123 -11.61 -24.64 8.21
CA TYR A 123 -11.15 -24.27 9.54
C TYR A 123 -12.05 -23.19 10.16
N ALA A 124 -12.14 -23.21 11.50
CA ALA A 124 -13.03 -22.31 12.25
C ALA A 124 -12.51 -20.86 12.36
N SER A 125 -11.21 -20.63 12.21
CA SER A 125 -10.58 -19.29 12.28
C SER A 125 -9.23 -19.26 11.57
N GLU A 126 -8.70 -18.05 11.33
CA GLU A 126 -7.32 -17.85 10.91
C GLU A 126 -6.32 -18.61 11.79
N GLN A 127 -6.48 -18.57 13.13
CA GLN A 127 -5.54 -19.28 14.01
C GLN A 127 -5.58 -20.79 13.80
N ALA A 128 -6.78 -21.37 13.74
CA ALA A 128 -6.94 -22.81 13.54
C ALA A 128 -6.33 -23.28 12.21
N LEU A 129 -6.50 -22.49 11.14
CA LEU A 129 -5.85 -22.71 9.84
C LEU A 129 -4.33 -22.71 9.97
N ILE A 130 -3.77 -21.66 10.59
CA ILE A 130 -2.31 -21.50 10.71
C ILE A 130 -1.69 -22.61 11.56
N GLU A 131 -2.32 -22.98 12.67
CA GLU A 131 -1.85 -24.05 13.56
C GLU A 131 -1.80 -25.38 12.80
N ALA A 132 -2.92 -25.79 12.18
CA ALA A 132 -2.99 -27.02 11.42
C ALA A 132 -1.97 -27.06 10.28
N TRP A 133 -1.92 -26.01 9.44
CA TRP A 133 -0.96 -25.94 8.35
C TRP A 133 0.50 -25.94 8.83
N ASN A 134 0.77 -25.45 10.04
CA ASN A 134 2.12 -25.48 10.61
C ASN A 134 2.49 -26.87 11.10
N GLU A 135 1.55 -27.61 11.70
CA GLU A 135 1.74 -29.01 12.08
C GLU A 135 1.92 -29.92 10.84
N GLU A 136 1.11 -29.69 9.82
CA GLU A 136 1.13 -30.43 8.55
C GLU A 136 2.29 -30.03 7.63
N HIS A 137 3.04 -28.99 7.99
CA HIS A 137 4.09 -28.39 7.16
C HIS A 137 3.60 -27.99 5.76
N ASP A 138 2.37 -27.46 5.69
CA ASP A 138 1.74 -27.05 4.44
C ASP A 138 2.56 -25.92 3.76
N PRO A 139 2.95 -26.09 2.48
CA PRO A 139 3.73 -25.09 1.78
C PRO A 139 2.99 -23.76 1.59
N ARG A 140 1.64 -23.75 1.62
CA ARG A 140 0.78 -22.56 1.46
C ARG A 140 0.87 -21.58 2.63
N LEU A 141 1.46 -21.96 3.77
CA LEU A 141 1.79 -21.03 4.85
C LEU A 141 2.61 -19.82 4.39
N ILE A 142 3.41 -19.97 3.33
CA ILE A 142 4.15 -18.83 2.78
C ILE A 142 3.22 -17.73 2.27
N LEU A 143 2.04 -18.07 1.72
CA LEU A 143 1.06 -17.09 1.25
C LEU A 143 0.44 -16.33 2.43
N VAL A 144 0.17 -17.02 3.55
CA VAL A 144 -0.30 -16.37 4.79
C VAL A 144 0.74 -15.36 5.28
N LYS A 145 2.01 -15.77 5.37
CA LYS A 145 3.12 -14.90 5.80
C LYS A 145 3.29 -13.70 4.88
N VAL A 146 3.24 -13.90 3.56
CA VAL A 146 3.31 -12.82 2.57
C VAL A 146 2.14 -11.85 2.76
N LYS A 147 0.90 -12.35 2.87
CA LYS A 147 -0.28 -11.51 3.08
C LYS A 147 -0.18 -10.67 4.36
N GLN A 148 0.14 -11.30 5.49
CA GLN A 148 0.29 -10.60 6.78
C GLN A 148 1.37 -9.52 6.70
N LEU A 149 2.52 -9.82 6.08
CA LEU A 149 3.61 -8.88 5.89
C LEU A 149 3.20 -7.68 5.04
N ILE A 150 2.54 -7.91 3.91
CA ILE A 150 2.05 -6.85 3.01
C ILE A 150 1.02 -5.99 3.74
N ASN A 151 0.04 -6.60 4.40
CA ASN A 151 -1.03 -5.88 5.10
C ASN A 151 -0.48 -4.96 6.20
N SER A 152 0.43 -5.48 7.02
CA SER A 152 1.06 -4.72 8.10
C SER A 152 1.86 -3.52 7.55
N ASN A 153 2.73 -3.74 6.57
CA ASN A 153 3.55 -2.68 5.99
C ASN A 153 2.73 -1.66 5.20
N LEU A 154 1.73 -2.09 4.43
CA LEU A 154 0.84 -1.17 3.71
C LEU A 154 0.04 -0.29 4.66
N GLY A 155 -0.39 -0.83 5.82
CA GLY A 155 -1.02 -0.03 6.87
C GLY A 155 -0.12 1.13 7.31
N VAL A 156 1.16 0.84 7.55
CA VAL A 156 2.16 1.85 7.95
C VAL A 156 2.45 2.86 6.82
N ILE A 157 2.67 2.38 5.59
CA ILE A 157 2.97 3.24 4.43
C ILE A 157 1.79 4.19 4.14
N ARG A 158 0.55 3.67 4.15
CA ARG A 158 -0.66 4.48 3.96
C ARG A 158 -0.81 5.53 5.05
N ALA A 159 -0.53 5.18 6.31
CA ALA A 159 -0.54 6.13 7.42
C ALA A 159 0.53 7.22 7.24
N ALA A 160 1.74 6.86 6.80
CA ALA A 160 2.82 7.81 6.52
C ALA A 160 2.42 8.80 5.42
N ILE A 161 1.86 8.31 4.30
CA ILE A 161 1.36 9.13 3.19
C ILE A 161 0.26 10.10 3.69
N LYS A 162 -0.72 9.59 4.47
CA LYS A 162 -1.82 10.40 5.03
C LYS A 162 -1.30 11.51 5.95
N SER A 163 -0.39 11.18 6.88
CA SER A 163 0.13 12.15 7.86
C SER A 163 0.88 13.31 7.21
N GLN A 164 1.50 13.07 6.06
CA GLN A 164 2.20 14.10 5.31
C GLN A 164 1.24 15.07 4.62
N HIS A 165 0.16 14.56 4.02
CA HIS A 165 -0.86 15.41 3.41
C HIS A 165 -1.46 16.36 4.46
N ALA A 166 -1.85 15.84 5.63
CA ALA A 166 -2.41 16.65 6.71
C ALA A 166 -1.45 17.77 7.19
N ARG A 167 -0.14 17.48 7.31
CA ARG A 167 0.86 18.50 7.68
C ARG A 167 1.06 19.55 6.59
N SER A 168 1.07 19.15 5.32
CA SER A 168 1.24 20.06 4.19
C SER A 168 0.04 21.01 4.04
N GLU A 169 -1.18 20.49 4.23
CA GLU A 169 -2.40 21.32 4.24
C GLU A 169 -2.45 22.29 5.42
N LYS A 170 -2.08 21.85 6.64
CA LYS A 170 -2.05 22.72 7.83
C LYS A 170 -1.04 23.85 7.68
N LYS A 171 0.17 23.55 7.16
CA LYS A 171 1.18 24.57 6.89
C LYS A 171 0.66 25.59 5.88
N ARG A 172 0.05 25.12 4.78
CA ARG A 172 -0.55 26.01 3.78
C ARG A 172 -1.67 26.87 4.34
N ARG A 173 -2.59 26.34 5.16
CA ARG A 173 -3.63 27.18 5.82
C ARG A 173 -3.03 28.28 6.68
N HIS A 174 -1.86 28.06 7.28
CA HIS A 174 -1.16 29.07 8.05
C HIS A 174 -0.38 30.07 7.18
N GLU A 175 0.10 29.65 6.00
CA GLU A 175 0.74 30.53 5.00
C GLU A 175 -0.31 31.36 4.22
N ASP A 176 -1.50 30.79 3.95
CA ASP A 176 -2.66 31.46 3.32
C ASP A 176 -3.45 32.34 4.31
N ALA A 177 -3.18 32.28 5.62
CA ALA A 177 -3.78 33.16 6.62
C ALA A 177 -3.40 34.66 6.45
N ASN A 178 -2.52 34.96 5.49
CA ASN A 178 -2.22 36.30 5.01
C ASN A 178 -2.97 36.68 3.71
N SER A 179 -3.91 35.85 3.25
CA SER A 179 -4.69 36.06 2.03
C SER A 179 -6.19 36.07 2.34
N ALA A 180 -6.84 37.16 1.93
CA ALA A 180 -8.27 37.47 2.01
C ALA A 180 -8.94 37.55 3.41
N GLU A 181 -8.71 36.63 4.34
CA GLU A 181 -9.38 36.65 5.67
C GLU A 181 -8.87 37.77 6.58
N SER A 182 -7.60 38.16 6.44
CA SER A 182 -7.02 39.27 7.20
C SER A 182 -7.60 40.63 6.78
N ARG A 183 -8.07 40.76 5.53
CA ARG A 183 -8.70 41.99 5.00
C ARG A 183 -10.13 42.19 5.51
N GLY A 184 -10.85 41.10 5.80
CA GLY A 184 -12.21 41.18 6.36
C GLY A 184 -12.23 41.71 7.79
N LYS A 185 -11.24 41.33 8.61
CA LYS A 185 -11.09 41.85 9.98
C LYS A 185 -10.68 43.32 10.00
N THR A 186 -9.74 43.74 9.16
CA THR A 186 -9.31 45.15 9.13
C THR A 186 -10.43 46.11 8.73
N VAL A 187 -11.28 45.72 7.77
CA VAL A 187 -12.39 46.57 7.30
C VAL A 187 -13.51 46.64 8.35
N ALA A 188 -13.81 45.55 9.07
CA ALA A 188 -14.79 45.56 10.14
C ALA A 188 -14.30 46.38 11.34
N GLU A 189 -13.05 46.19 11.76
CA GLU A 189 -12.44 46.92 12.88
C GLU A 189 -12.27 48.42 12.58
N GLN A 190 -11.94 48.80 11.33
CA GLN A 190 -11.90 50.20 10.92
C GLN A 190 -13.30 50.84 10.83
N ARG A 191 -14.35 50.07 10.47
CA ARG A 191 -15.72 50.60 10.39
C ARG A 191 -16.35 50.82 11.76
N ASP A 192 -16.02 50.00 12.74
CA ASP A 192 -16.44 50.19 14.14
C ASP A 192 -15.69 51.36 14.82
N ALA A 193 -14.40 51.57 14.52
CA ALA A 193 -13.64 52.69 15.06
C ALA A 193 -14.13 54.06 14.57
N LEU A 194 -14.51 54.20 13.28
CA LEU A 194 -15.04 55.46 12.74
C LEU A 194 -16.44 55.82 13.26
N ARG A 195 -17.23 54.82 13.69
CA ARG A 195 -18.59 55.05 14.22
C ARG A 195 -18.60 55.54 15.67
N ALA A 196 -17.51 55.35 16.39
CA ALA A 196 -17.32 55.81 17.77
C ALA A 196 -16.82 57.26 17.88
N THR A 197 -16.35 57.87 16.78
CA THR A 197 -15.75 59.21 16.76
C THR A 197 -16.63 60.31 16.15
N SER A 198 -17.83 60.00 15.66
CA SER A 198 -18.77 60.96 15.06
C SER A 198 -20.04 61.18 15.89
N GLY A 199 -19.92 61.04 17.22
CA GLY A 199 -20.89 61.60 18.16
C GLY A 199 -20.80 63.12 18.23
#